data_AF-A0A8X6KQK1-F1
#
_entry.id   AF-A0A8X6KQK1-F1
#
_cell.length_a   1.000
_cell.length_b   1.000
_cell.length_c   1.000
_cell.angle_alpha   90.00
_cell.angle_beta   90.00
_cell.angle_gamma   90.00
#
_symmetry.space_group_name_H-M   'P 1'
#
loop_
_entity.id
_entity.type
_entity.pdbx_description
1 polymer ?
#
loop_
_entity_poly.entity_id
_entity_poly.type
_entity_poly.pdbx_seq_one_letter_code
_entity_poly.pdbx_strand_id
1 'polypeptide(L)'
;MEESVIWALEMICVENHGTDAMEILFVSSYLAPGIIDSDVLLSVITDSRSLSRAIELLKRHSLIERTGSETDFIIKKYTQSMIRKILKNVGLEKHFLFQIFRKLWDQLVQVKYLDHLMSFLTHAKQYQLFHKSIISVRDLVLENLVEQNRFQEAYSFSKAALNFLRNNLGEAHPIMLEFQYNITGLLGDMGKSAEAEKLLTSILKENIKSSNKTEELITRHILLKHLIEQYKYKEALTVLETVLGDEDISEVTNELNLSAWHNYGIILMDMGKVSEAYNIL
;
A
#
# COMPACT_ATOMS: atom_id res chain seq x y z
N MET A 1 -33.80 2.51 10.81
CA MET A 1 -32.73 2.79 9.82
C MET A 1 -31.90 1.54 9.50
N GLU A 2 -31.41 0.80 10.49
CA GLU A 2 -30.83 -0.55 10.31
C GLU A 2 -31.82 -1.50 9.62
N GLU A 3 -33.07 -1.53 10.10
CA GLU A 3 -34.18 -2.24 9.46
C GLU A 3 -34.46 -1.79 8.01
N SER A 4 -34.21 -0.51 7.69
CA SER A 4 -34.43 0.01 6.33
C SER A 4 -33.40 -0.51 5.34
N VAL A 5 -32.14 -0.68 5.78
CA VAL A 5 -31.09 -1.29 4.94
C VAL A 5 -31.37 -2.77 4.77
N ILE A 6 -31.69 -3.50 5.85
CA ILE A 6 -32.00 -4.93 5.78
C ILE A 6 -33.19 -5.19 4.86
N TRP A 7 -34.28 -4.43 5.03
CA TRP A 7 -35.45 -4.55 4.17
C TRP A 7 -35.13 -4.29 2.70
N ALA A 8 -34.31 -3.28 2.39
CA ALA A 8 -33.86 -3.04 1.02
C ALA A 8 -33.05 -4.22 0.46
N LEU A 9 -32.17 -4.84 1.26
CA LEU A 9 -31.41 -6.03 0.84
C LEU A 9 -32.33 -7.23 0.57
N GLU A 10 -33.35 -7.45 1.40
CA GLU A 10 -34.36 -8.51 1.22
C GLU A 10 -35.20 -8.30 -0.03
N MET A 11 -35.55 -7.05 -0.34
CA MET A 11 -36.26 -6.73 -1.57
C MET A 11 -35.38 -6.94 -2.80
N ILE A 12 -34.11 -6.49 -2.76
CA ILE A 12 -33.19 -6.60 -3.89
C ILE A 12 -32.88 -8.05 -4.23
N CYS A 13 -32.72 -8.93 -3.24
CA CYS A 13 -32.25 -10.30 -3.48
C CYS A 13 -33.24 -11.16 -4.29
N VAL A 14 -34.52 -10.79 -4.35
CA VAL A 14 -35.55 -11.50 -5.13
C VAL A 14 -35.80 -10.89 -6.52
N GLU A 15 -35.11 -9.80 -6.87
CA GLU A 15 -35.28 -9.12 -8.14
C GLU A 15 -34.31 -9.60 -9.22
N ASN A 16 -34.67 -9.36 -10.48
CA ASN A 16 -33.75 -9.56 -11.61
C ASN A 16 -32.52 -8.65 -11.43
N HIS A 17 -31.31 -9.19 -11.61
CA HIS A 17 -30.04 -8.52 -11.32
C HIS A 17 -29.81 -8.24 -9.81
N GLY A 18 -30.61 -8.87 -8.93
CA GLY A 18 -30.48 -8.74 -7.48
C GLY A 18 -29.15 -9.26 -6.94
N THR A 19 -28.71 -10.43 -7.41
CA THR A 19 -27.41 -11.01 -7.03
C THR A 19 -26.25 -10.08 -7.37
N ASP A 20 -26.26 -9.53 -8.59
CA ASP A 20 -25.26 -8.58 -9.09
C ASP A 20 -25.25 -7.29 -8.27
N ALA A 21 -26.44 -6.74 -7.96
CA ALA A 21 -26.60 -5.56 -7.11
C ALA A 21 -26.03 -5.80 -5.70
N MET A 22 -26.31 -6.97 -5.12
CA MET A 22 -25.78 -7.34 -3.80
C MET A 22 -24.26 -7.49 -3.84
N GLU A 23 -23.70 -8.14 -4.88
CA GLU A 23 -22.25 -8.29 -5.04
C GLU A 23 -21.55 -6.93 -5.15
N ILE A 24 -22.03 -6.04 -6.03
CA ILE A 24 -21.51 -4.67 -6.16
C ILE A 24 -21.57 -3.96 -4.82
N LEU A 25 -22.72 -3.99 -4.16
CA LEU A 25 -22.93 -3.25 -2.92
C LEU A 25 -21.99 -3.74 -1.82
N PHE A 26 -21.82 -5.05 -1.69
CA PHE A 26 -20.99 -5.67 -0.65
C PHE A 26 -19.51 -5.43 -0.89
N VAL A 27 -19.04 -5.59 -2.13
CA VAL A 27 -17.67 -5.24 -2.53
C VAL A 27 -17.39 -3.75 -2.32
N SER A 28 -18.27 -2.90 -2.85
CA SER A 28 -18.17 -1.44 -2.76
C SER A 28 -18.27 -0.93 -1.33
N SER A 29 -18.89 -1.69 -0.43
CA SER A 29 -18.95 -1.33 0.98
C SER A 29 -17.56 -1.27 1.61
N TYR A 30 -16.55 -1.99 1.12
CA TYR A 30 -15.17 -1.96 1.65
C TYR A 30 -14.24 -0.96 0.94
N LEU A 31 -14.73 -0.29 -0.11
CA LEU A 31 -14.02 0.81 -0.77
C LEU A 31 -14.22 2.13 0.00
N ALA A 32 -13.42 3.15 -0.33
CA ALA A 32 -13.50 4.45 0.31
C ALA A 32 -14.90 5.09 0.17
N PRO A 33 -15.32 5.90 1.17
CA PRO A 33 -16.55 6.68 1.09
C PRO A 33 -16.36 7.87 0.14
N GLY A 34 -16.42 7.60 -1.16
CA GLY A 34 -16.27 8.55 -2.26
C GLY A 34 -16.92 8.02 -3.53
N ILE A 35 -16.66 8.67 -4.65
CA ILE A 35 -17.12 8.20 -5.96
C ILE A 35 -16.45 6.86 -6.25
N ILE A 36 -17.25 5.85 -6.58
CA ILE A 36 -16.79 4.55 -7.06
C ILE A 36 -17.02 4.55 -8.56
N ASP A 37 -15.94 4.64 -9.31
CA ASP A 37 -15.97 4.57 -10.77
C ASP A 37 -16.28 3.14 -11.20
N SER A 38 -17.19 3.01 -12.16
CA SER A 38 -17.56 1.72 -12.75
C SER A 38 -16.39 0.92 -13.32
N ASP A 39 -15.32 1.57 -13.78
CA ASP A 39 -14.09 0.94 -14.26
C ASP A 39 -13.44 0.06 -13.19
N VAL A 40 -13.54 0.45 -11.91
CA VAL A 40 -13.08 -0.38 -10.78
C VAL A 40 -13.86 -1.68 -10.72
N LEU A 41 -15.14 -1.66 -11.08
CA LEU A 41 -16.07 -2.78 -10.87
C LEU A 41 -16.26 -3.67 -12.09
N LEU A 42 -15.69 -3.32 -13.26
CA LEU A 42 -15.81 -4.12 -14.49
C LEU A 42 -15.25 -5.55 -14.36
N SER A 43 -14.30 -5.79 -13.46
CA SER A 43 -13.83 -7.16 -13.17
C SER A 43 -14.70 -7.90 -12.15
N VAL A 44 -15.60 -7.20 -11.44
CA VAL A 44 -16.60 -7.81 -10.54
C VAL A 44 -17.74 -8.39 -11.35
N ILE A 45 -18.29 -7.59 -12.27
CA ILE A 45 -19.42 -7.97 -13.13
C ILE A 45 -18.96 -8.02 -14.58
N THR A 46 -19.08 -9.21 -15.18
CA THR A 46 -18.60 -9.54 -16.53
C THR A 46 -19.26 -8.77 -17.66
N ASP A 47 -20.42 -8.13 -17.45
CA ASP A 47 -21.13 -7.39 -18.49
C ASP A 47 -21.63 -6.01 -18.02
N SER A 48 -21.42 -4.99 -18.86
CA SER A 48 -21.72 -3.59 -18.55
C SER A 48 -23.22 -3.30 -18.41
N ARG A 49 -24.07 -4.11 -19.04
CA ARG A 49 -25.53 -3.95 -18.98
C ARG A 49 -26.08 -4.41 -17.63
N SER A 50 -25.59 -5.52 -17.09
CA SER A 50 -25.93 -6.02 -15.76
C SER A 50 -25.37 -5.10 -14.68
N LEU A 51 -24.15 -4.58 -14.84
CA LEU A 51 -23.61 -3.53 -13.96
C LEU A 51 -24.55 -2.31 -13.90
N SER A 52 -24.97 -1.79 -15.05
CA SER A 52 -25.88 -0.64 -15.12
C SER A 52 -27.24 -0.91 -14.47
N ARG A 53 -27.80 -2.11 -14.68
CA ARG A 53 -29.08 -2.53 -14.08
C ARG A 53 -28.99 -2.74 -12.58
N ALA A 54 -27.90 -3.33 -12.11
CA ALA A 54 -27.62 -3.54 -10.70
C ALA A 54 -27.48 -2.19 -9.96
N ILE A 55 -26.77 -1.22 -10.55
CA ILE A 55 -26.65 0.14 -10.02
C ILE A 55 -28.03 0.83 -9.98
N GLU A 56 -28.85 0.71 -11.04
CA GLU A 56 -30.22 1.25 -11.03
C GLU A 56 -31.06 0.65 -9.90
N LEU A 57 -30.96 -0.66 -9.70
CA LEU A 57 -31.67 -1.37 -8.65
C LEU A 57 -31.27 -0.86 -7.25
N LEU A 58 -29.96 -0.74 -6.98
CA LEU A 58 -29.45 -0.19 -5.73
C LEU A 58 -29.89 1.26 -5.49
N LYS A 59 -29.93 2.08 -6.54
CA LYS A 59 -30.37 3.48 -6.49
C LYS A 59 -31.86 3.56 -6.15
N ARG A 60 -32.70 2.74 -6.78
CA ARG A 60 -34.15 2.71 -6.53
C ARG A 60 -34.48 2.39 -5.08
N HIS A 61 -33.66 1.55 -4.45
CA HIS A 61 -33.76 1.21 -3.03
C HIS A 61 -32.99 2.18 -2.11
N SER A 62 -32.55 3.33 -2.62
CA SER A 62 -31.87 4.40 -1.87
C SER A 62 -30.60 3.97 -1.12
N LEU A 63 -29.95 2.88 -1.56
CA LEU A 63 -28.71 2.39 -0.97
C LEU A 63 -27.48 3.15 -1.50
N ILE A 64 -27.59 3.69 -2.71
CA ILE A 64 -26.54 4.47 -3.38
C ILE A 64 -27.11 5.76 -3.97
N GLU A 65 -26.22 6.72 -4.22
CA GLU A 65 -26.51 7.95 -4.96
C GLU A 65 -25.65 7.96 -6.23
N ARG A 66 -26.25 8.25 -7.39
CA ARG A 66 -25.49 8.37 -8.64
C ARG A 66 -24.73 9.68 -8.71
N THR A 67 -23.60 9.67 -9.41
CA THR A 67 -22.75 10.84 -9.62
C THR A 67 -22.33 10.95 -11.07
N GLY A 68 -22.56 12.09 -11.73
CA GLY A 68 -21.95 12.42 -13.03
C GLY A 68 -22.31 11.51 -14.21
N SER A 69 -21.73 10.30 -14.26
CA SER A 69 -21.94 9.27 -15.27
C SER A 69 -23.10 8.32 -14.94
N GLU A 70 -23.45 7.41 -15.87
CA GLU A 70 -24.53 6.43 -15.67
C GLU A 70 -24.20 5.37 -14.61
N THR A 71 -22.91 5.08 -14.43
CA THR A 71 -22.41 3.93 -13.65
C THR A 71 -21.54 4.31 -12.47
N ASP A 72 -21.20 5.58 -12.27
CA ASP A 72 -20.53 6.03 -11.06
C ASP A 72 -21.54 6.31 -9.95
N PHE A 73 -21.15 5.94 -8.73
CA PHE A 73 -22.02 6.10 -7.58
C PHE A 73 -21.24 6.29 -6.28
N ILE A 74 -21.95 6.79 -5.27
CA ILE A 74 -21.49 6.88 -3.89
C ILE A 74 -22.41 6.03 -3.02
N ILE A 75 -21.82 5.29 -2.10
CA ILE A 75 -22.56 4.67 -0.99
C ILE A 75 -22.44 5.59 0.22
N LYS A 76 -23.58 5.95 0.83
CA LYS A 76 -23.57 6.76 2.06
C LYS A 76 -22.71 6.08 3.13
N LYS A 77 -21.90 6.86 3.86
CA LYS A 77 -21.03 6.35 4.94
C LYS A 77 -21.77 5.45 5.94
N TYR A 78 -22.99 5.85 6.31
CA TYR A 78 -23.86 5.04 7.17
C TYR A 78 -24.21 3.69 6.53
N THR A 79 -24.66 3.70 5.27
CA THR A 79 -25.00 2.49 4.52
C THR A 79 -23.80 1.55 4.40
N GLN A 80 -22.61 2.05 4.07
CA GLN A 80 -21.38 1.25 4.06
C GLN A 80 -21.10 0.61 5.42
N SER A 81 -21.14 1.41 6.50
CA SER A 81 -20.91 0.90 7.87
C SER A 81 -21.92 -0.17 8.26
N MET A 82 -23.18 0.02 7.88
CA MET A 82 -24.29 -0.89 8.16
C MET A 82 -24.11 -2.23 7.42
N ILE A 83 -23.76 -2.17 6.13
CA ILE A 83 -23.45 -3.36 5.32
C ILE A 83 -22.26 -4.13 5.90
N ARG A 84 -21.16 -3.44 6.25
CA ARG A 84 -19.99 -4.08 6.88
C ARG A 84 -20.36 -4.79 8.18
N LYS A 85 -21.21 -4.18 9.02
CA LYS A 85 -21.73 -4.79 10.26
C LYS A 85 -22.54 -6.05 9.96
N ILE A 86 -23.45 -6.00 8.98
CA ILE A 86 -24.24 -7.18 8.55
C ILE A 86 -23.30 -8.30 8.09
N LEU A 87 -22.36 -8.01 7.18
CA LEU A 87 -21.43 -9.00 6.62
C LEU A 87 -20.53 -9.64 7.69
N LYS A 88 -20.12 -8.87 8.70
CA LYS A 88 -19.41 -9.39 9.88
C LYS A 88 -20.28 -10.36 10.67
N ASN A 89 -21.51 -9.96 10.98
CA ASN A 89 -22.43 -10.75 11.79
C ASN A 89 -22.80 -12.09 11.12
N VAL A 90 -22.95 -12.10 9.80
CA VAL A 90 -23.25 -13.34 9.04
C VAL A 90 -22.00 -14.11 8.61
N GLY A 91 -20.80 -13.66 8.96
CA GLY A 91 -19.54 -14.34 8.65
C GLY A 91 -19.08 -14.26 7.19
N LEU A 92 -19.64 -13.33 6.40
CA LEU A 92 -19.33 -13.18 4.97
C LEU A 92 -18.30 -12.07 4.65
N GLU A 93 -17.85 -11.28 5.63
CA GLU A 93 -16.84 -10.23 5.40
C GLU A 93 -15.58 -10.77 4.71
N LYS A 94 -15.00 -11.85 5.24
CA LYS A 94 -13.79 -12.47 4.67
C LYS A 94 -13.99 -12.89 3.21
N HIS A 95 -15.18 -13.39 2.86
CA HIS A 95 -15.51 -13.80 1.50
C HIS A 95 -15.46 -12.60 0.54
N PHE A 96 -16.11 -11.48 0.88
CA PHE A 96 -16.10 -10.29 0.01
C PHE A 96 -14.74 -9.59 -0.05
N LEU A 97 -13.98 -9.55 1.05
CA LEU A 97 -12.60 -9.06 1.01
C LEU A 97 -11.73 -9.93 0.10
N PHE A 98 -11.94 -11.25 0.10
CA PHE A 98 -11.20 -12.14 -0.80
C PHE A 98 -11.61 -11.94 -2.26
N GLN A 99 -12.88 -11.65 -2.53
CA GLN A 99 -13.33 -11.27 -3.87
C GLN A 99 -12.67 -9.97 -4.36
N ILE A 100 -12.60 -8.95 -3.51
CA ILE A 100 -11.89 -7.70 -3.82
C ILE A 100 -10.43 -8.00 -4.14
N PHE A 101 -9.73 -8.74 -3.28
CA PHE A 101 -8.34 -9.12 -3.50
C PHE A 101 -8.13 -9.91 -4.80
N ARG A 102 -9.06 -10.80 -5.15
CA ARG A 102 -8.92 -11.62 -6.35
C ARG A 102 -9.26 -10.86 -7.64
N LYS A 103 -10.30 -10.03 -7.62
CA LYS A 103 -10.88 -9.41 -8.83
C LYS A 103 -10.41 -7.97 -9.05
N LEU A 104 -10.10 -7.24 -7.97
CA LEU A 104 -9.87 -5.79 -8.02
C LEU A 104 -8.44 -5.37 -7.69
N TRP A 105 -7.56 -6.29 -7.27
CA TRP A 105 -6.24 -5.92 -6.75
C TRP A 105 -5.40 -5.12 -7.75
N ASP A 106 -5.31 -5.60 -8.98
CA ASP A 106 -4.50 -4.93 -10.02
C ASP A 106 -5.04 -3.55 -10.39
N GLN A 107 -6.36 -3.33 -10.29
CA GLN A 107 -6.93 -1.99 -10.42
C GLN A 107 -6.64 -1.15 -9.17
N LEU A 108 -6.95 -1.65 -7.98
CA LEU A 108 -6.83 -0.90 -6.72
C LEU A 108 -5.41 -0.41 -6.43
N VAL A 109 -4.40 -1.15 -6.87
CA VAL A 109 -2.98 -0.78 -6.72
C VAL A 109 -2.60 0.44 -7.58
N GLN A 110 -3.42 0.83 -8.56
CA GLN A 110 -3.17 2.04 -9.34
C GLN A 110 -3.37 3.32 -8.52
N VAL A 111 -2.52 4.33 -8.79
CA VAL A 111 -2.49 5.65 -8.13
C VAL A 111 -3.89 6.28 -7.99
N LYS A 112 -4.72 6.19 -9.04
CA LYS A 112 -6.06 6.79 -9.07
C LYS A 112 -7.06 6.20 -8.06
N TYR A 113 -6.80 4.99 -7.55
CA TYR A 113 -7.69 4.28 -6.62
C TYR A 113 -7.10 4.12 -5.22
N LEU A 114 -6.10 4.95 -4.87
CA LEU A 114 -5.41 4.93 -3.58
C LEU A 114 -6.34 4.93 -2.38
N ASP A 115 -7.40 5.76 -2.39
CA ASP A 115 -8.35 5.82 -1.27
C ASP A 115 -9.11 4.50 -1.11
N HIS A 116 -9.55 3.91 -2.22
CA HIS A 116 -10.24 2.62 -2.23
C HIS A 116 -9.32 1.50 -1.73
N LEU A 117 -8.05 1.49 -2.15
CA LEU A 117 -7.03 0.57 -1.65
C LEU A 117 -6.86 0.73 -0.14
N MET A 118 -6.63 1.94 0.36
CA MET A 118 -6.45 2.18 1.80
C MET A 118 -7.67 1.76 2.63
N SER A 119 -8.88 1.98 2.12
CA SER A 119 -10.10 1.49 2.77
C SER A 119 -10.14 -0.03 2.82
N PHE A 120 -9.84 -0.71 1.71
CA PHE A 120 -9.75 -2.17 1.66
C PHE A 120 -8.72 -2.70 2.68
N LEU A 121 -7.49 -2.17 2.67
CA LEU A 121 -6.41 -2.59 3.58
C LEU A 121 -6.81 -2.45 5.06
N THR A 122 -7.56 -1.39 5.40
CA THR A 122 -8.04 -1.15 6.77
C THR A 122 -8.89 -2.29 7.31
N HIS A 123 -9.72 -2.92 6.47
CA HIS A 123 -10.57 -4.05 6.85
C HIS A 123 -9.89 -5.40 6.63
N ALA A 124 -9.04 -5.52 5.60
CA ALA A 124 -8.31 -6.73 5.29
C ALA A 124 -7.28 -7.12 6.38
N LYS A 125 -6.69 -6.14 7.08
CA LYS A 125 -5.61 -6.36 8.06
C LYS A 125 -5.93 -7.32 9.21
N GLN A 126 -7.20 -7.52 9.53
CA GLN A 126 -7.61 -8.46 10.58
C GLN A 126 -7.49 -9.93 10.15
N TYR A 127 -7.33 -10.21 8.85
CA TYR A 127 -7.21 -11.57 8.33
C TYR A 127 -5.78 -11.84 7.84
N GLN A 128 -5.16 -12.88 8.43
CA GLN A 128 -3.77 -13.27 8.15
C GLN A 128 -3.49 -13.51 6.66
N LEU A 129 -4.47 -13.98 5.89
CA LEU A 129 -4.32 -14.27 4.47
C LEU A 129 -3.96 -13.04 3.61
N PHE A 130 -4.28 -11.83 4.08
CA PHE A 130 -3.97 -10.59 3.37
C PHE A 130 -2.69 -9.92 3.86
N HIS A 131 -2.06 -10.42 4.94
CA HIS A 131 -0.93 -9.76 5.58
C HIS A 131 0.24 -9.55 4.62
N LYS A 132 0.59 -10.58 3.84
CA LYS A 132 1.66 -10.48 2.84
C LYS A 132 1.37 -9.38 1.82
N SER A 133 0.13 -9.29 1.33
CA SER A 133 -0.29 -8.28 0.36
C SER A 133 -0.32 -6.87 0.94
N ILE A 134 -0.75 -6.73 2.20
CA ILE A 134 -0.73 -5.44 2.91
C ILE A 134 0.70 -4.95 3.11
N ILE A 135 1.61 -5.86 3.47
CA ILE A 135 3.03 -5.56 3.63
C ILE A 135 3.63 -5.14 2.28
N SER A 136 3.30 -5.82 1.18
CA SER A 136 3.91 -5.53 -0.12
C SER A 136 3.51 -4.18 -0.72
N VAL A 137 2.33 -3.63 -0.38
CA VAL A 137 1.87 -2.34 -0.94
C VAL A 137 2.14 -1.14 -0.03
N ARG A 138 2.83 -1.34 1.10
CA ARG A 138 3.04 -0.28 2.11
C ARG A 138 3.83 0.91 1.56
N ASP A 139 4.88 0.64 0.80
CA ASP A 139 5.76 1.68 0.24
C ASP A 139 5.03 2.43 -0.87
N LEU A 140 4.35 1.68 -1.75
CA LEU A 140 3.48 2.25 -2.77
C LEU A 140 2.46 3.23 -2.17
N VAL A 141 1.72 2.84 -1.13
CA VAL A 141 0.72 3.73 -0.51
C VAL A 141 1.38 4.98 0.08
N LEU A 142 2.54 4.84 0.74
CA LEU A 142 3.30 5.95 1.29
C LEU A 142 3.75 6.93 0.19
N GLU A 143 4.41 6.42 -0.84
CA GLU A 143 4.92 7.18 -1.98
C GLU A 143 3.79 7.93 -2.69
N ASN A 144 2.68 7.24 -2.98
CA ASN A 144 1.53 7.85 -3.65
C ASN A 144 0.90 8.99 -2.83
N LEU A 145 0.84 8.85 -1.49
CA LEU A 145 0.37 9.93 -0.62
C LEU A 145 1.32 11.12 -0.64
N VAL A 146 2.64 10.87 -0.65
CA VAL A 146 3.68 11.91 -0.74
C VAL A 146 3.61 12.64 -2.07
N GLU A 147 3.56 11.92 -3.19
CA GLU A 147 3.45 12.50 -4.54
C GLU A 147 2.19 13.37 -4.73
N GLN A 148 1.09 12.98 -4.06
CA GLN A 148 -0.16 13.77 -4.04
C GLN A 148 -0.13 14.93 -3.01
N ASN A 149 1.00 15.20 -2.35
CA ASN A 149 1.17 16.19 -1.28
C ASN A 149 0.25 15.95 -0.06
N ARG A 150 -0.23 14.72 0.15
CA ARG A 150 -1.11 14.32 1.26
C ARG A 150 -0.29 13.93 2.50
N PHE A 151 0.66 14.79 2.88
CA PHE A 151 1.66 14.49 3.92
C PHE A 151 1.08 14.09 5.28
N GLN A 152 -0.03 14.70 5.70
CA GLN A 152 -0.65 14.38 6.98
C GLN A 152 -1.31 12.98 6.97
N GLU A 153 -1.86 12.59 5.82
CA GLU A 153 -2.41 11.24 5.62
C GLU A 153 -1.31 10.20 5.52
N ALA A 154 -0.22 10.51 4.79
CA ALA A 154 0.99 9.71 4.75
C ALA A 154 1.52 9.42 6.16
N TYR A 155 1.68 10.46 6.99
CA TYR A 155 2.15 10.31 8.36
C TYR A 155 1.22 9.44 9.22
N SER A 156 -0.09 9.61 9.08
CA SER A 156 -1.10 8.82 9.80
C SER A 156 -1.10 7.36 9.35
N PHE A 157 -0.97 7.11 8.05
CA PHE A 157 -0.83 5.79 7.45
C PHE A 157 0.46 5.10 7.93
N SER A 158 1.61 5.78 7.86
CA SER A 158 2.90 5.28 8.32
C SER A 158 2.86 4.83 9.77
N LYS A 159 2.21 5.59 10.67
CA LYS A 159 2.03 5.20 12.07
C LYS A 159 1.21 3.91 12.21
N ALA A 160 0.13 3.78 11.45
CA ALA A 160 -0.71 2.58 11.47
C ALA A 160 0.03 1.37 10.89
N ALA A 161 0.76 1.55 9.79
CA ALA A 161 1.55 0.53 9.13
C ALA A 161 2.72 0.06 10.00
N LEU A 162 3.46 0.94 10.68
CA LEU A 162 4.51 0.56 11.64
C LEU A 162 3.95 -0.29 12.79
N ASN A 163 2.79 0.08 13.34
CA ASN A 163 2.15 -0.74 14.37
C ASN A 163 1.74 -2.12 13.84
N PHE A 164 1.26 -2.19 12.60
CA PHE A 164 0.93 -3.45 11.95
C PHE A 164 2.18 -4.31 11.71
N LEU A 165 3.27 -3.74 11.18
CA LEU A 165 4.53 -4.44 10.96
C LEU A 165 5.13 -4.94 12.29
N ARG A 166 5.17 -4.09 13.32
CA ARG A 166 5.65 -4.47 14.66
C ARG A 166 4.93 -5.70 15.20
N ASN A 167 3.59 -5.73 15.09
CA ASN A 167 2.80 -6.82 15.63
C ASN A 167 2.90 -8.14 14.83
N ASN A 168 3.25 -8.08 13.54
CA ASN A 168 3.28 -9.27 12.68
C ASN A 168 4.70 -9.77 12.36
N LEU A 169 5.70 -8.89 12.41
CA LEU A 169 7.09 -9.17 12.02
C LEU A 169 8.10 -8.91 13.13
N GLY A 170 7.84 -7.93 14.02
CA GLY A 170 8.76 -7.46 15.05
C GLY A 170 9.54 -6.19 14.65
N GLU A 171 10.17 -5.53 15.64
CA GLU A 171 10.84 -4.22 15.44
C GLU A 171 12.10 -4.33 14.57
N ALA A 172 12.89 -5.39 14.74
CA ALA A 172 14.15 -5.61 14.04
C ALA A 172 13.98 -6.24 12.64
N HIS A 173 12.74 -6.50 12.20
CA HIS A 173 12.53 -7.18 10.93
C HIS A 173 12.99 -6.30 9.74
N PRO A 174 13.72 -6.85 8.76
CA PRO A 174 14.06 -6.22 7.47
C PRO A 174 13.07 -5.15 6.93
N ILE A 175 11.86 -5.61 6.62
CA ILE A 175 10.75 -4.80 6.10
C ILE A 175 10.33 -3.65 7.03
N MET A 176 10.46 -3.83 8.35
CA MET A 176 10.16 -2.78 9.34
C MET A 176 11.21 -1.67 9.28
N LEU A 177 12.50 -2.03 9.26
CA LEU A 177 13.61 -1.07 9.18
C LEU A 177 13.60 -0.29 7.86
N GLU A 178 13.34 -0.96 6.74
CA GLU A 178 13.19 -0.34 5.43
C GLU A 178 12.03 0.67 5.42
N PHE A 179 10.87 0.30 5.98
CA PHE A 179 9.72 1.19 6.02
C PHE A 179 9.96 2.40 6.94
N GLN A 180 10.64 2.20 8.07
CA GLN A 180 11.10 3.31 8.93
C GLN A 180 12.01 4.26 8.17
N TYR A 181 12.90 3.75 7.32
CA TYR A 181 13.75 4.58 6.49
C TYR A 181 12.95 5.39 5.46
N ASN A 182 11.98 4.78 4.76
CA ASN A 182 11.12 5.50 3.82
C ASN A 182 10.34 6.65 4.51
N ILE A 183 9.96 6.47 5.78
CA ILE A 183 9.33 7.52 6.60
C ILE A 183 10.28 8.70 6.88
N THR A 184 11.61 8.50 6.88
CA THR A 184 12.56 9.62 7.04
C THR A 184 12.47 10.61 5.88
N GLY A 185 12.24 10.13 4.65
CA GLY A 185 11.97 10.98 3.49
C GLY A 185 10.71 11.82 3.66
N LEU A 186 9.59 11.18 4.04
CA LEU A 186 8.33 11.88 4.39
C LEU A 186 8.55 12.95 5.46
N LEU A 187 9.30 12.63 6.52
CA LEU A 187 9.61 13.59 7.59
C LEU A 187 10.43 14.77 7.05
N GLY A 188 11.37 14.51 6.13
CA GLY A 188 12.11 15.55 5.40
C GLY A 188 11.18 16.47 4.61
N ASP A 189 10.27 15.92 3.82
CA ASP A 189 9.29 16.68 3.02
C ASP A 189 8.35 17.52 3.90
N MET A 190 8.05 17.04 5.12
CA MET A 190 7.30 17.78 6.12
C MET A 190 8.14 18.85 6.88
N GLY A 191 9.43 19.00 6.57
CA GLY A 191 10.35 19.91 7.26
C GLY A 191 10.74 19.46 8.67
N LYS A 192 10.51 18.18 9.02
CA LYS A 192 10.76 17.60 10.35
C LYS A 192 12.12 16.91 10.42
N SER A 193 13.18 17.62 10.03
CA SER A 193 14.53 17.05 9.92
C SER A 193 15.05 16.43 11.23
N ALA A 194 14.73 17.02 12.39
CA ALA A 194 15.15 16.47 13.68
C ALA A 194 14.44 15.13 14.02
N GLU A 195 13.16 14.97 13.63
CA GLU A 195 12.46 13.68 13.78
C GLU A 195 13.06 12.63 12.82
N ALA A 196 13.37 13.03 11.58
CA ALA A 196 13.99 12.16 10.58
C ALA A 196 15.36 11.65 11.03
N GLU A 197 16.23 12.54 11.53
CA GLU A 197 17.56 12.19 12.03
C GLU A 197 17.48 11.24 13.24
N LYS A 198 16.53 11.48 14.15
CA LYS A 198 16.30 10.60 15.30
C LYS A 198 15.86 9.21 14.86
N LEU A 199 14.95 9.12 13.89
CA LEU A 199 14.46 7.85 13.34
C LEU A 199 15.60 7.09 12.66
N LEU A 200 16.35 7.76 11.80
CA LEU A 200 17.51 7.17 11.14
C LEU A 200 18.56 6.66 12.15
N THR A 201 18.87 7.45 13.18
CA THR A 201 19.79 7.05 14.24
C THR A 201 19.29 5.80 14.98
N SER A 202 17.97 5.67 15.15
CA SER A 202 17.35 4.47 15.74
C SER A 202 17.56 3.24 14.86
N ILE A 203 17.31 3.36 13.55
CA ILE A 203 17.51 2.27 12.57
C ILE A 203 18.96 1.79 12.60
N LEU A 204 19.91 2.73 12.56
CA LEU A 204 21.35 2.41 12.57
C LEU A 204 21.80 1.75 13.90
N LYS A 205 21.14 2.04 15.02
CA LYS A 205 21.42 1.43 16.33
C LYS A 205 20.84 0.03 16.49
N GLU A 206 19.66 -0.24 15.92
CA GLU A 206 19.03 -1.57 15.93
C GLU A 206 19.96 -2.60 15.25
N ASN A 207 20.66 -2.19 14.17
CA ASN A 207 21.66 -3.00 13.48
C ASN A 207 22.82 -3.49 14.39
N ILE A 208 23.36 -2.62 15.25
CA ILE A 208 24.49 -2.98 16.13
C ILE A 208 24.14 -4.16 17.05
N LYS A 209 22.84 -4.38 17.32
CA LYS A 209 22.36 -5.46 18.18
C LYS A 209 22.01 -6.74 17.41
N SER A 210 21.86 -6.67 16.08
CA SER A 210 21.49 -7.83 15.28
C SER A 210 22.72 -8.69 14.97
N SER A 211 22.60 -9.99 15.20
CA SER A 211 23.58 -11.00 14.79
C SER A 211 23.25 -11.61 13.41
N ASN A 212 22.24 -11.08 12.71
CA ASN A 212 21.74 -11.60 11.44
C ASN A 212 22.32 -10.81 10.25
N LYS A 213 23.05 -11.52 9.36
CA LYS A 213 23.65 -10.95 8.14
C LYS A 213 22.64 -10.22 7.23
N THR A 214 21.38 -10.65 7.19
CA THR A 214 20.35 -10.03 6.34
C THR A 214 19.93 -8.65 6.85
N GLU A 215 19.75 -8.52 8.16
CA GLU A 215 19.40 -7.25 8.82
C GLU A 215 20.56 -6.26 8.77
N GLU A 216 21.78 -6.78 8.91
CA GLU A 216 23.01 -6.01 8.73
C GLU A 216 23.11 -5.43 7.31
N LEU A 217 22.86 -6.25 6.29
CA LEU A 217 22.88 -5.83 4.90
C LEU A 217 21.87 -4.70 4.63
N ILE A 218 20.64 -4.82 5.13
CA ILE A 218 19.59 -3.80 4.93
C ILE A 218 19.97 -2.49 5.60
N THR A 219 20.51 -2.55 6.81
CA THR A 219 20.89 -1.32 7.51
C THR A 219 22.07 -0.63 6.83
N ARG A 220 23.00 -1.39 6.23
CA ARG A 220 24.06 -0.82 5.39
C ARG A 220 23.50 -0.16 4.13
N HIS A 221 22.48 -0.73 3.50
CA HIS A 221 21.78 -0.08 2.38
C HIS A 221 21.09 1.23 2.79
N ILE A 222 20.46 1.24 3.97
CA ILE A 222 19.85 2.45 4.54
C ILE A 222 20.91 3.52 4.81
N LEU A 223 22.05 3.14 5.41
CA LEU A 223 23.18 4.03 5.63
C LEU A 223 23.73 4.57 4.30
N LEU A 224 23.90 3.69 3.31
CA LEU A 224 24.38 4.04 1.98
C LEU A 224 23.50 5.13 1.34
N LYS A 225 22.18 4.89 1.27
CA LYS A 225 21.25 5.84 0.66
C LYS A 225 21.26 7.19 1.39
N HIS A 226 21.31 7.17 2.72
CA HIS A 226 21.46 8.39 3.51
C HIS A 226 22.74 9.17 3.22
N LEU A 227 23.88 8.48 3.06
CA LEU A 227 25.17 9.13 2.75
C LEU A 227 25.16 9.73 1.34
N ILE A 228 24.53 9.05 0.38
CA ILE A 228 24.33 9.56 -0.99
C ILE A 228 23.49 10.84 -0.97
N GLU A 229 22.37 10.85 -0.25
CA GLU A 229 21.50 12.03 -0.08
C GLU A 229 22.23 13.23 0.54
N GLN A 230 23.29 12.99 1.32
CA GLN A 230 24.15 14.04 1.89
C GLN A 230 25.39 14.38 1.05
N TYR A 231 25.51 13.84 -0.16
CA TYR A 231 26.70 13.99 -1.02
C TYR A 231 28.01 13.50 -0.36
N LYS A 232 27.92 12.63 0.65
CA LYS A 232 29.08 12.07 1.36
C LYS A 232 29.62 10.83 0.64
N TYR A 233 29.97 11.01 -0.63
CA TYR A 233 30.33 9.92 -1.54
C TYR A 233 31.50 9.06 -1.06
N LYS A 234 32.51 9.66 -0.42
CA LYS A 234 33.65 8.89 0.11
C LYS A 234 33.22 7.90 1.20
N GLU A 235 32.36 8.33 2.11
CA GLU A 235 31.81 7.46 3.16
C GLU A 235 30.86 6.42 2.56
N ALA A 236 30.03 6.82 1.59
CA ALA A 236 29.15 5.91 0.86
C ALA A 236 29.92 4.77 0.17
N LEU A 237 31.05 5.08 -0.48
CA LEU A 237 31.93 4.08 -1.10
C LEU A 237 32.51 3.09 -0.08
N THR A 238 32.91 3.55 1.11
CA THR A 238 33.38 2.62 2.15
C THR A 238 32.29 1.66 2.63
N VAL A 239 31.03 2.12 2.69
CA VAL A 239 29.91 1.24 3.03
C VAL A 239 29.64 0.25 1.90
N LEU A 240 29.70 0.70 0.64
CA LEU A 240 29.55 -0.17 -0.53
C LEU A 240 30.58 -1.30 -0.57
N GLU A 241 31.85 -1.02 -0.26
CA GLU A 241 32.90 -2.05 -0.18
C GLU A 241 32.53 -3.15 0.84
N THR A 242 31.91 -2.78 1.97
CA THR A 242 31.47 -3.79 2.95
C THR A 242 30.24 -4.59 2.50
N VAL A 243 29.38 -3.99 1.67
CA VAL A 243 28.13 -4.59 1.18
C VAL A 243 28.38 -5.54 0.01
N LEU A 244 29.20 -5.10 -0.95
CA LEU A 244 29.51 -5.83 -2.18
C LEU A 244 30.67 -6.82 -1.97
N GLY A 245 31.58 -6.54 -1.05
CA GLY A 245 32.77 -7.37 -0.84
C GLY A 245 33.58 -7.53 -2.13
N ASP A 246 34.03 -8.75 -2.40
CA ASP A 246 34.73 -9.13 -3.63
C ASP A 246 33.78 -9.77 -4.68
N GLU A 247 32.46 -9.68 -4.50
CA GLU A 247 31.50 -10.26 -5.46
C GLU A 247 31.58 -9.52 -6.80
N ASP A 248 31.64 -10.27 -7.91
CA ASP A 248 31.50 -9.70 -9.26
C ASP A 248 30.01 -9.45 -9.54
N ILE A 249 29.66 -8.31 -10.14
CA ILE A 249 28.26 -7.97 -10.49
C ILE A 249 27.58 -9.06 -11.31
N SER A 250 28.34 -9.79 -12.14
CA SER A 250 27.84 -10.89 -12.97
C SER A 250 27.42 -12.13 -12.16
N GLU A 251 27.85 -12.25 -10.91
CA GLU A 251 27.50 -13.34 -9.99
C GLU A 251 26.41 -12.93 -8.99
N VAL A 252 25.99 -11.65 -8.98
CA VAL A 252 25.00 -11.13 -8.05
C VAL A 252 23.58 -11.52 -8.45
N THR A 253 22.90 -12.23 -7.56
CA THR A 253 21.49 -12.63 -7.72
C THR A 253 20.54 -12.03 -6.67
N ASN A 254 21.09 -11.40 -5.63
CA ASN A 254 20.30 -10.76 -4.57
C ASN A 254 19.92 -9.32 -4.96
N GLU A 255 18.62 -9.00 -4.93
CA GLU A 255 18.08 -7.67 -5.23
C GLU A 255 18.74 -6.54 -4.42
N LEU A 256 19.11 -6.81 -3.16
CA LEU A 256 19.83 -5.84 -2.33
C LEU A 256 21.20 -5.52 -2.94
N ASN A 257 22.01 -6.53 -3.26
CA ASN A 257 23.33 -6.31 -3.84
C ASN A 257 23.26 -5.66 -5.24
N LEU A 258 22.22 -5.94 -6.03
CA LEU A 258 21.96 -5.22 -7.29
C LEU A 258 21.71 -3.72 -7.06
N SER A 259 20.93 -3.37 -6.04
CA SER A 259 20.69 -1.97 -5.65
C SER A 259 21.98 -1.28 -5.17
N ALA A 260 22.84 -1.99 -4.43
CA ALA A 260 24.16 -1.48 -4.07
C ALA A 260 25.05 -1.21 -5.30
N TRP A 261 25.11 -2.13 -6.27
CA TRP A 261 25.83 -1.91 -7.53
C TRP A 261 25.29 -0.72 -8.32
N HIS A 262 23.97 -0.58 -8.40
CA HIS A 262 23.34 0.58 -9.05
C HIS A 262 23.73 1.89 -8.37
N ASN A 263 23.67 1.95 -7.03
CA ASN A 263 24.09 3.12 -6.26
C ASN A 263 25.59 3.41 -6.44
N TYR A 264 26.43 2.38 -6.59
CA TYR A 264 27.85 2.55 -6.88
C TYR A 264 28.05 3.25 -8.24
N GLY A 265 27.32 2.84 -9.27
CA GLY A 265 27.30 3.50 -10.57
C GLY A 265 26.93 4.98 -10.47
N ILE A 266 25.86 5.31 -9.75
CA ILE A 266 25.42 6.69 -9.53
C ILE A 266 26.51 7.52 -8.85
N ILE A 267 27.10 7.02 -7.75
CA ILE A 267 28.14 7.74 -7.02
C ILE A 267 29.35 8.01 -7.92
N LEU A 268 29.80 7.03 -8.73
CA LEU A 268 30.93 7.22 -9.63
C LEU A 268 30.62 8.26 -10.72
N MET A 269 29.40 8.25 -11.27
CA MET A 269 28.95 9.27 -12.22
C MET A 269 28.95 10.67 -11.59
N ASP A 270 28.40 10.82 -10.40
CA ASP A 270 28.35 12.09 -9.66
C ASP A 270 29.74 12.62 -9.30
N MET A 271 30.71 11.72 -9.07
CA MET A 271 32.12 12.07 -8.86
C MET A 271 32.89 12.38 -10.15
N GLY A 272 32.25 12.31 -11.31
CA GLY A 272 32.87 12.52 -12.63
C GLY A 272 33.73 11.35 -13.12
N LYS A 273 33.66 10.19 -12.46
CA LYS A 273 34.40 8.97 -12.79
C LYS A 273 33.62 8.09 -13.77
N VAL A 274 33.22 8.67 -14.89
CA VAL A 274 32.32 8.04 -15.88
C VAL A 274 32.90 6.73 -16.43
N SER A 275 34.21 6.67 -16.67
CA SER A 275 34.87 5.46 -17.16
C SER A 275 34.86 4.30 -16.14
N GLU A 276 34.94 4.60 -14.84
CA GLU A 276 34.83 3.59 -13.78
C GLU A 276 33.37 3.13 -13.64
N ALA A 277 32.40 4.06 -13.75
CA ALA A 277 30.97 3.74 -13.71
C ALA A 277 30.54 2.81 -14.86
N TYR A 278 31.05 3.04 -16.08
CA TYR A 278 30.75 2.20 -17.23
C TYR A 278 31.28 0.77 -17.09
N ASN A 279 32.35 0.56 -16.33
CA ASN A 279 32.93 -0.77 -16.14
C ASN A 279 32.16 -1.64 -15.12
N ILE A 280 31.22 -1.04 -14.37
CA ILE A 280 30.43 -1.72 -13.34
C ILE A 280 28.92 -1.80 -13.67
N LEU A 281 28.48 -1.25 -14.81
CA LEU A 281 27.09 -1.29 -15.31
C LEU A 281 26.96 -2.28 -16.47
#